data_AF-A0AA45XNF6-F1
#
_entry.id   AF-A0AA45XNF6-F1
#
_cell.length_a   1.000
_cell.length_b   1.000
_cell.length_c   1.000
_cell.angle_alpha   90.00
_cell.angle_beta   90.00
_cell.angle_gamma   90.00
#
_symmetry.space_group_name_H-M   'P 1'
#
loop_
_entity.id
_entity.type
_entity.pdbx_description
1 polymer ?
#
loop_
_entity_poly.entity_id
_entity_poly.type
_entity_poly.pdbx_seq_one_letter_code
_entity_poly.pdbx_strand_id
1 'polypeptide(L)'
;MPPSHEGLRRSPELPTERFHLQLSCRSCLIPLPTRSAPTCMSLQSHGPAPCDDADGHLVTAGPLTPPPDVAGTPADEKALRHSVAEDAQGMVLAMLVASLGLAIFAKSGLMIGGMAGMAFLLHYTMGWNFGLVFVLVNLPFYWVAVRRMGWEFTLKTFAAVTACGLLTDILPRWADFSHIAPLYSALVGGALSGLGILFFIRHRASLGGIGILAVYLQRTRGWSAGKVQMSFDACLMVAAFFVLSPSKVMYSAIGAVVLSLVLMFNHRPGRYMGV
;
A
#
# COMPACT_ATOMS: atom_id res chain seq x y z
N MET A 1 15.10 18.84 -63.94
CA MET A 1 16.08 19.92 -63.77
C MET A 1 15.86 20.59 -62.43
N PRO A 2 16.67 20.30 -61.41
CA PRO A 2 16.82 21.16 -60.24
C PRO A 2 17.97 22.15 -60.46
N PRO A 3 18.05 23.24 -59.68
CA PRO A 3 19.33 23.81 -59.34
C PRO A 3 19.57 23.72 -57.82
N SER A 4 20.74 23.17 -57.50
CA SER A 4 21.46 23.23 -56.24
C SER A 4 22.38 24.47 -56.20
N HIS A 5 22.99 24.70 -55.03
CA HIS A 5 24.01 25.69 -54.63
C HIS A 5 23.44 26.98 -54.00
N GLU A 6 23.94 27.55 -52.89
CA GLU A 6 25.01 27.25 -51.93
C GLU A 6 25.04 28.42 -50.92
N GLY A 7 25.42 28.19 -49.65
CA GLY A 7 26.19 29.20 -48.92
C GLY A 7 25.63 29.85 -47.64
N LEU A 8 26.27 29.47 -46.53
CA LEU A 8 26.69 30.29 -45.37
C LEU A 8 25.72 30.64 -44.22
N ARG A 9 25.96 29.91 -43.11
CA ARG A 9 26.31 30.39 -41.76
C ARG A 9 25.60 31.64 -41.23
N ARG A 10 24.87 31.46 -40.13
CA ARG A 10 25.16 32.08 -38.81
C ARG A 10 24.20 31.52 -37.74
N SER A 11 24.76 30.80 -36.78
CA SER A 11 24.22 30.74 -35.41
C SER A 11 24.43 32.10 -34.75
N PRO A 12 23.53 32.51 -33.84
CA PRO A 12 24.02 32.80 -32.50
C PRO A 12 23.07 32.36 -31.37
N GLU A 13 23.71 31.89 -30.30
CA GLU A 13 23.38 32.11 -28.88
C GLU A 13 22.25 31.31 -28.20
N LEU A 14 22.70 30.26 -27.51
CA LEU A 14 22.11 29.75 -26.28
C LEU A 14 22.15 30.83 -25.18
N PRO A 15 21.08 31.00 -24.37
CA PRO A 15 21.20 31.57 -23.05
C PRO A 15 21.64 30.48 -22.07
N THR A 16 22.85 30.66 -21.54
CA THR A 16 23.34 30.15 -20.26
C THR A 16 22.38 30.47 -19.12
N GLU A 17 21.71 29.48 -18.56
CA GLU A 17 21.15 29.52 -17.20
C GLU A 17 21.74 28.37 -16.39
N ARG A 18 22.93 28.66 -15.87
CA ARG A 18 23.54 28.05 -14.71
C ARG A 18 22.79 28.60 -13.49
N PHE A 19 22.16 27.75 -12.67
CA PHE A 19 22.39 27.69 -11.21
C PHE A 19 21.24 27.08 -10.40
N HIS A 20 21.66 26.14 -9.54
CA HIS A 20 21.12 25.80 -8.22
C HIS A 20 19.82 25.00 -8.09
N LEU A 21 20.01 23.67 -8.13
CA LEU A 21 19.58 22.83 -7.00
C LEU A 21 20.12 23.45 -5.69
N GLN A 22 19.24 24.04 -4.89
CA GLN A 22 19.43 24.14 -3.45
C GLN A 22 18.39 23.27 -2.75
N LEU A 23 18.84 22.08 -2.33
CA LEU A 23 18.25 21.36 -1.21
C LEU A 23 18.38 22.25 0.03
N SER A 24 17.27 22.82 0.49
CA SER A 24 17.20 23.39 1.83
C SER A 24 16.92 22.27 2.84
N CYS A 25 17.98 21.56 3.22
CA CYS A 25 18.01 20.73 4.42
C CYS A 25 18.30 21.66 5.61
N ARG A 26 17.27 22.36 6.10
CA ARG A 26 17.32 23.20 7.30
C ARG A 26 16.65 22.46 8.45
N SER A 27 17.42 21.65 9.18
CA SER A 27 17.24 21.35 10.62
C SER A 27 18.25 20.28 11.06
N CYS A 28 19.52 20.65 11.12
CA CYS A 28 20.51 19.93 11.93
C CYS A 28 21.46 20.97 12.52
N LEU A 29 20.99 21.64 13.59
CA LEU A 29 21.83 22.49 14.42
C LEU A 29 22.63 21.59 15.36
N ILE A 30 23.90 21.35 15.02
CA ILE A 30 24.94 20.95 15.97
C ILE A 30 26.21 21.74 15.57
N PRO A 31 26.80 22.57 16.44
CA PRO A 31 27.97 23.35 16.10
C PRO A 31 29.24 22.50 16.26
N LEU A 32 30.03 22.38 15.19
CA LEU A 32 31.40 21.84 15.26
C LEU A 32 32.40 23.01 15.25
N PRO A 33 33.42 23.00 16.13
CA PRO A 33 34.40 24.07 16.21
C PRO A 33 35.49 23.94 15.14
N THR A 34 35.98 25.10 14.74
CA THR A 34 37.08 25.41 13.84
C THR A 34 38.36 24.60 14.09
N ARG A 35 38.99 24.06 13.03
CA ARG A 35 40.47 24.01 12.89
C ARG A 35 40.92 23.59 11.48
N SER A 36 41.57 24.55 10.80
CA SER A 36 42.80 24.43 9.99
C SER A 36 43.01 23.24 9.04
N ALA A 37 43.08 23.54 7.74
CA ALA A 37 43.89 22.80 6.76
C ALA A 37 45.38 22.78 7.21
N PRO A 38 46.20 21.81 6.78
CA PRO A 38 46.94 22.03 5.53
C PRO A 38 47.36 20.77 4.73
N THR A 39 47.93 21.04 3.56
CA THR A 39 49.00 20.29 2.86
C THR A 39 48.60 19.20 1.85
N CYS A 40 48.61 19.60 0.58
CA CYS A 40 48.88 18.76 -0.58
C CYS A 40 50.35 18.29 -0.53
N MET A 41 50.60 16.98 -0.51
CA MET A 41 51.92 16.41 -0.80
C MET A 41 51.75 15.13 -1.61
N SER A 42 52.40 15.12 -2.77
CA SER A 42 52.44 14.06 -3.78
C SER A 42 53.09 12.77 -3.28
N LEU A 43 52.49 11.61 -3.58
CA LEU A 43 53.23 10.35 -3.65
C LEU A 43 52.67 9.45 -4.77
N GLN A 44 53.62 8.95 -5.54
CA GLN A 44 53.51 8.22 -6.78
C GLN A 44 52.96 6.79 -6.58
N SER A 45 52.29 6.33 -7.65
CA SER A 45 52.21 4.97 -8.18
C SER A 45 52.61 3.80 -7.26
N HIS A 46 51.61 3.03 -6.84
CA HIS A 46 51.65 1.56 -6.90
C HIS A 46 50.20 1.05 -6.89
N GLY A 47 49.65 0.77 -8.07
CA GLY A 47 48.42 -0.03 -8.16
C GLY A 47 48.73 -1.48 -7.80
N PRO A 48 47.82 -2.20 -7.11
CA PRO A 48 47.97 -3.65 -6.95
C PRO A 48 47.78 -4.33 -8.30
N ALA A 49 48.62 -5.33 -8.56
CA ALA A 49 48.71 -6.07 -9.82
C ALA A 49 47.37 -6.70 -10.24
N PRO A 50 47.11 -6.84 -11.55
CA PRO A 50 45.99 -7.65 -12.03
C PRO A 50 46.26 -9.13 -11.71
N CYS A 51 45.26 -9.83 -11.16
CA CYS A 51 45.22 -11.28 -11.27
C CYS A 51 44.70 -11.61 -12.67
N ASP A 52 45.54 -12.27 -13.48
CA ASP A 52 45.15 -12.81 -14.78
C ASP A 52 44.09 -13.91 -14.58
N ASP A 53 42.88 -13.67 -15.08
CA ASP A 53 41.98 -14.76 -15.46
C ASP A 53 42.48 -15.33 -16.80
N ALA A 54 42.54 -16.65 -16.90
CA ALA A 54 43.17 -17.40 -18.00
C ALA A 54 42.53 -17.23 -19.40
N ASP A 55 41.63 -16.25 -19.59
CA ASP A 55 40.87 -16.01 -20.81
C ASP A 55 40.94 -14.55 -21.31
N GLY A 56 42.00 -13.79 -20.99
CA GLY A 56 42.43 -12.59 -21.76
C GLY A 56 41.44 -11.42 -21.92
N HIS A 57 40.30 -11.42 -21.23
CA HIS A 57 39.33 -10.33 -21.28
C HIS A 57 39.63 -9.28 -20.21
N LEU A 58 40.07 -8.09 -20.64
CA LEU A 58 40.13 -6.88 -19.83
C LEU A 58 38.73 -6.56 -19.27
N VAL A 59 38.47 -6.90 -18.00
CA VAL A 59 37.32 -6.40 -17.27
C VAL A 59 37.62 -4.95 -16.87
N THR A 60 37.26 -4.02 -17.75
CA THR A 60 37.19 -2.60 -17.36
C THR A 60 35.89 -2.40 -16.59
N ALA A 61 35.98 -1.84 -15.38
CA ALA A 61 34.84 -1.39 -14.61
C ALA A 61 34.17 -0.21 -15.35
N GLY A 62 33.30 -0.53 -16.30
CA GLY A 62 32.45 0.43 -17.01
C GLY A 62 31.39 1.06 -16.09
N PRO A 63 30.79 2.19 -16.50
CA PRO A 63 29.88 2.96 -15.66
C PRO A 63 28.66 2.13 -15.24
N LEU A 64 28.25 2.24 -13.97
CA LEU A 64 27.14 1.52 -13.31
C LEU A 64 25.73 1.81 -13.88
N THR A 65 25.62 2.29 -15.11
CA THR A 65 24.34 2.44 -15.81
C THR A 65 24.04 1.16 -16.59
N PRO A 66 22.94 0.45 -16.27
CA PRO A 66 22.44 -0.63 -17.10
C PRO A 66 22.21 -0.11 -18.54
N PRO A 67 22.41 -0.95 -19.55
CA PRO A 67 22.15 -0.57 -20.93
C PRO A 67 20.67 -0.19 -21.13
N PRO A 68 20.37 0.76 -22.03
CA PRO A 68 19.03 1.38 -22.17
C PRO A 68 17.92 0.43 -22.65
N ASP A 69 18.26 -0.82 -22.99
CA ASP A 69 17.36 -1.91 -23.37
C ASP A 69 16.83 -2.72 -22.18
N VAL A 70 17.33 -2.46 -20.96
CA VAL A 70 16.77 -3.02 -19.70
C VAL A 70 15.61 -2.17 -19.17
N ALA A 71 15.31 -1.04 -19.81
CA ALA A 71 14.06 -0.33 -19.57
C ALA A 71 12.92 -1.16 -20.17
N GLY A 72 12.15 -1.82 -19.28
CA GLY A 72 11.04 -2.72 -19.59
C GLY A 72 10.30 -2.33 -20.87
N THR A 73 10.36 -3.20 -21.87
CA THR A 73 9.69 -2.98 -23.15
C THR A 73 8.18 -2.92 -22.91
N PRO A 74 7.39 -2.26 -23.78
CA PRO A 74 5.91 -2.29 -23.70
C PRO A 74 5.31 -3.70 -23.70
N ALA A 75 6.08 -4.69 -24.14
CA ALA A 75 5.77 -6.11 -24.04
C ALA A 75 5.84 -6.64 -22.59
N ASP A 76 6.80 -6.16 -21.81
CA ASP A 76 6.95 -6.44 -20.38
C ASP A 76 5.79 -5.81 -19.59
N GLU A 77 5.42 -4.56 -19.93
CA GLU A 77 4.28 -3.83 -19.36
C GLU A 77 2.92 -4.51 -19.64
N LYS A 78 2.80 -5.26 -20.75
CA LYS A 78 1.64 -6.11 -21.08
C LYS A 78 1.69 -7.45 -20.36
N ALA A 79 2.86 -8.04 -20.18
CA ALA A 79 3.05 -9.30 -19.46
C ALA A 79 2.76 -9.17 -17.95
N LEU A 80 2.79 -7.95 -17.42
CA LEU A 80 2.54 -7.61 -16.01
C LEU A 80 1.08 -7.26 -15.67
N ARG A 81 0.17 -7.26 -16.66
CA ARG A 81 -1.26 -7.07 -16.43
C ARG A 81 -1.92 -8.41 -16.18
N HIS A 82 -2.47 -8.58 -14.97
CA HIS A 82 -3.30 -9.74 -14.66
C HIS A 82 -4.38 -9.91 -15.74
N SER A 83 -4.50 -11.13 -16.27
CA SER A 83 -5.63 -11.53 -17.09
C SER A 83 -6.93 -11.30 -16.31
N VAL A 84 -8.04 -11.06 -17.01
CA VAL A 84 -9.37 -10.93 -16.37
C VAL A 84 -9.69 -12.17 -15.52
N ALA A 85 -9.25 -13.36 -15.95
CA ALA A 85 -9.41 -14.59 -15.18
C ALA A 85 -8.56 -14.58 -13.89
N GLU A 86 -7.34 -14.03 -13.96
CA GLU A 86 -6.44 -13.90 -12.81
C GLU A 86 -6.96 -12.89 -11.79
N ASP A 87 -7.54 -11.80 -12.28
CA ASP A 87 -8.18 -10.79 -11.46
C ASP A 87 -9.43 -11.34 -10.76
N ALA A 88 -10.27 -12.07 -11.50
CA ALA A 88 -11.46 -12.70 -10.96
C ALA A 88 -11.14 -13.75 -9.88
N GLN A 89 -10.20 -14.67 -10.15
CA GLN A 89 -9.81 -15.68 -9.16
C GLN A 89 -9.19 -15.04 -7.91
N GLY A 90 -8.36 -14.01 -8.08
CA GLY A 90 -7.71 -13.32 -6.98
C GLY A 90 -8.70 -12.58 -6.10
N MET A 91 -9.70 -11.94 -6.70
CA MET A 91 -10.82 -11.31 -6.00
C MET A 91 -11.66 -12.35 -5.23
N VAL A 92 -11.97 -13.50 -5.83
CA VAL A 92 -12.72 -14.57 -5.14
C VAL A 92 -11.95 -15.07 -3.93
N LEU A 93 -10.64 -15.35 -4.09
CA LEU A 93 -9.79 -15.77 -2.98
C LEU A 93 -9.71 -14.70 -1.89
N ALA A 94 -9.58 -13.42 -2.26
CA ALA A 94 -9.59 -12.30 -1.34
C ALA A 94 -10.88 -12.25 -0.53
N MET A 95 -12.04 -12.42 -1.18
CA MET A 95 -13.35 -12.44 -0.53
C MET A 95 -13.49 -13.60 0.45
N LEU A 96 -13.08 -14.81 0.07
CA LEU A 96 -13.12 -15.99 0.94
C LEU A 96 -12.23 -15.83 2.17
N VAL A 97 -10.99 -15.40 1.97
CA VAL A 97 -10.01 -15.27 3.06
C VAL A 97 -10.39 -14.12 4.01
N ALA A 98 -10.79 -12.96 3.47
CA ALA A 98 -11.21 -11.84 4.29
C ALA A 98 -12.49 -12.15 5.07
N SER A 99 -13.52 -12.70 4.42
CA SER A 99 -14.79 -13.00 5.07
C SER A 99 -14.68 -14.07 6.15
N LEU A 100 -13.78 -15.05 5.98
CA LEU A 100 -13.45 -16.02 7.03
C LEU A 100 -12.81 -15.35 8.25
N GLY A 101 -11.83 -14.46 8.02
CA GLY A 101 -11.23 -13.67 9.09
C GLY A 101 -12.26 -12.82 9.84
N LEU A 102 -13.15 -12.15 9.11
CA LEU A 102 -14.25 -11.36 9.67
C LEU A 102 -15.27 -12.23 10.43
N ALA A 103 -15.62 -13.41 9.94
CA ALA A 103 -16.53 -14.33 10.61
C ALA A 103 -15.96 -14.85 11.94
N ILE A 104 -14.66 -15.12 11.99
CA ILE A 104 -13.96 -15.51 13.22
C ILE A 104 -13.99 -14.37 14.25
N PHE A 105 -13.76 -13.11 13.82
CA PHE A 105 -13.93 -11.94 14.70
C PHE A 105 -15.38 -11.84 15.21
N ALA A 106 -16.36 -11.96 14.31
CA ALA A 106 -17.78 -11.86 14.61
C ALA A 106 -18.19 -12.88 15.69
N LYS A 107 -17.73 -14.14 15.56
CA LYS A 107 -18.06 -15.23 16.50
C LYS A 107 -17.59 -14.95 17.93
N SER A 108 -16.45 -14.26 18.11
CA SER A 108 -15.95 -13.87 19.43
C SER A 108 -16.43 -12.48 19.89
N GLY A 109 -17.28 -11.81 19.10
CA GLY A 109 -17.77 -10.46 19.40
C GLY A 109 -16.65 -9.41 19.38
N LEU A 110 -15.67 -9.60 18.51
CA LEU A 110 -14.51 -8.73 18.35
C LEU A 110 -14.66 -7.89 17.07
N MET A 111 -13.90 -6.80 16.96
CA MET A 111 -13.90 -5.94 15.78
C MET A 111 -12.50 -5.72 15.23
N ILE A 112 -12.42 -5.23 13.99
CA ILE A 112 -11.19 -4.70 13.38
C ILE A 112 -11.23 -3.18 13.26
N GLY A 113 -10.15 -2.55 12.81
CA GLY A 113 -10.15 -1.11 12.48
C GLY A 113 -10.94 -0.78 11.21
N GLY A 114 -11.03 0.51 10.88
CA GLY A 114 -11.64 1.00 9.66
C GLY A 114 -13.15 0.73 9.56
N MET A 115 -13.62 0.61 8.32
CA MET A 115 -15.06 0.52 8.02
C MET A 115 -15.71 -0.78 8.44
N ALA A 116 -14.97 -1.89 8.39
CA ALA A 116 -15.45 -3.17 8.89
C ALA A 116 -15.63 -3.15 10.41
N GLY A 117 -14.75 -2.47 11.15
CA GLY A 117 -14.92 -2.22 12.58
C GLY A 117 -16.16 -1.42 12.93
N MET A 118 -16.36 -0.31 12.19
CA MET A 118 -17.57 0.50 12.32
C MET A 118 -18.83 -0.31 12.02
N ALA A 119 -18.79 -1.19 11.03
CA ALA A 119 -19.88 -2.10 10.72
C ALA A 119 -20.13 -3.13 11.85
N PHE A 120 -19.09 -3.71 12.46
CA PHE A 120 -19.24 -4.58 13.62
C PHE A 120 -19.88 -3.86 14.81
N LEU A 121 -19.45 -2.64 15.12
CA LEU A 121 -20.03 -1.85 16.20
C LEU A 121 -21.52 -1.57 15.99
N LEU A 122 -21.90 -1.19 14.77
CA LEU A 122 -23.29 -0.94 14.43
C LEU A 122 -24.11 -2.24 14.43
N HIS A 123 -23.54 -3.35 13.94
CA HIS A 123 -24.15 -4.67 14.03
C HIS A 123 -24.44 -5.07 15.49
N TYR A 124 -23.47 -4.88 16.40
CA TYR A 124 -23.63 -5.24 17.82
C TYR A 124 -24.61 -4.34 18.59
N THR A 125 -24.82 -3.10 18.14
CA THR A 125 -25.75 -2.15 18.78
C THR A 125 -27.16 -2.20 18.20
N MET A 126 -27.30 -2.33 16.87
CA MET A 126 -28.59 -2.32 16.18
C MET A 126 -29.20 -3.71 16.01
N GLY A 127 -28.40 -4.77 16.07
CA GLY A 127 -28.84 -6.15 15.83
C GLY A 127 -29.15 -6.47 14.36
N TRP A 128 -28.80 -5.58 13.42
CA TRP A 128 -28.95 -5.80 11.98
C TRP A 128 -27.86 -6.71 11.45
N ASN A 129 -28.09 -7.44 10.36
CA ASN A 129 -27.07 -8.29 9.73
C ASN A 129 -25.79 -7.51 9.40
N PHE A 130 -24.62 -8.09 9.68
CA PHE A 130 -23.34 -7.40 9.52
C PHE A 130 -23.11 -6.99 8.08
N GLY A 131 -23.42 -7.87 7.10
CA GLY A 131 -23.22 -7.58 5.69
C GLY A 131 -24.01 -6.38 5.19
N LEU A 132 -25.26 -6.23 5.64
CA LEU A 132 -26.10 -5.08 5.31
C LEU A 132 -25.49 -3.79 5.87
N VAL A 133 -25.12 -3.80 7.14
CA VAL A 133 -24.49 -2.64 7.80
C VAL A 133 -23.17 -2.29 7.10
N PHE A 134 -22.38 -3.29 6.72
CA PHE A 134 -21.08 -3.09 6.09
C PHE A 134 -21.19 -2.39 4.73
N VAL A 135 -22.21 -2.72 3.93
CA VAL A 135 -22.50 -2.02 2.68
C VAL A 135 -22.98 -0.59 2.93
N LEU A 136 -23.93 -0.39 3.86
CA LEU A 136 -24.49 0.94 4.17
C LEU A 136 -23.41 1.92 4.66
N VAL A 137 -22.54 1.45 5.54
CA VAL A 137 -21.46 2.24 6.13
C VAL A 137 -20.45 2.66 5.06
N ASN A 138 -20.21 1.83 4.03
CA ASN A 138 -19.33 2.16 2.90
C ASN A 138 -19.98 3.04 1.82
N LEU A 139 -21.32 3.15 1.76
CA LEU A 139 -22.05 3.91 0.74
C LEU A 139 -21.53 5.34 0.48
N PRO A 140 -21.30 6.21 1.51
CA PRO A 140 -20.80 7.56 1.27
C PRO A 140 -19.40 7.59 0.65
N PHE A 141 -18.61 6.52 0.84
CA PHE A 141 -17.26 6.43 0.31
C PHE A 141 -17.21 5.96 -1.13
N TYR A 142 -18.21 5.20 -1.59
CA TYR A 142 -18.33 4.86 -3.01
C TYR A 142 -18.50 6.10 -3.87
N TRP A 143 -19.24 7.10 -3.39
CA TRP A 143 -19.36 8.39 -4.08
C TRP A 143 -18.00 9.08 -4.26
N VAL A 144 -17.14 9.06 -3.22
CA VAL A 144 -15.78 9.61 -3.30
C VAL A 144 -14.90 8.76 -4.22
N ALA A 145 -15.04 7.43 -4.17
CA ALA A 145 -14.28 6.47 -4.97
C ALA A 145 -14.54 6.64 -6.47
N VAL A 146 -15.79 6.77 -6.91
CA VAL A 146 -16.13 6.99 -8.33
C VAL A 146 -15.43 8.21 -8.89
N ARG A 147 -15.42 9.31 -8.13
CA ARG A 147 -14.81 10.58 -8.57
C ARG A 147 -13.29 10.58 -8.60
N ARG A 148 -12.63 9.64 -7.91
CA ARG A 148 -11.16 9.67 -7.72
C ARG A 148 -10.42 8.48 -8.28
N MET A 149 -10.96 7.27 -8.12
CA MET A 149 -10.37 6.01 -8.59
C MET A 149 -11.06 5.50 -9.87
N GLY A 150 -12.26 6.01 -10.17
CA GLY A 150 -13.04 5.61 -11.34
C GLY A 150 -14.05 4.48 -11.05
N TRP A 151 -14.85 4.17 -12.06
CA TRP A 151 -15.95 3.20 -11.96
C TRP A 151 -15.46 1.76 -11.76
N GLU A 152 -14.38 1.35 -12.43
CA GLU A 152 -13.87 -0.02 -12.34
C GLU A 152 -13.48 -0.38 -10.89
N PHE A 153 -12.67 0.46 -10.24
CA PHE A 153 -12.28 0.29 -8.83
C PHE A 153 -13.50 0.26 -7.91
N THR A 154 -14.48 1.15 -8.16
CA THR A 154 -15.64 1.27 -7.29
C THR A 154 -16.55 0.05 -7.39
N LEU A 155 -16.80 -0.46 -8.60
CA LEU A 155 -17.62 -1.65 -8.80
C LEU A 155 -16.95 -2.89 -8.18
N LYS A 156 -15.63 -3.05 -8.35
CA LYS A 156 -14.86 -4.12 -7.71
C LYS A 156 -14.93 -4.03 -6.18
N THR A 157 -14.78 -2.83 -5.63
CA THR A 157 -14.88 -2.57 -4.17
C THR A 157 -16.29 -2.81 -3.64
N PHE A 158 -17.32 -2.40 -4.37
CA PHE A 158 -18.72 -2.64 -4.00
C PHE A 158 -19.02 -4.14 -3.98
N ALA A 159 -18.61 -4.86 -5.02
CA ALA A 159 -18.74 -6.32 -5.08
C ALA A 159 -17.98 -6.99 -3.93
N ALA A 160 -16.75 -6.58 -3.66
CA ALA A 160 -15.93 -7.10 -2.56
C ALA A 160 -16.58 -6.90 -1.19
N VAL A 161 -17.01 -5.68 -0.86
CA VAL A 161 -17.65 -5.37 0.43
C VAL A 161 -18.96 -6.14 0.58
N THR A 162 -19.79 -6.17 -0.46
CA THR A 162 -21.07 -6.88 -0.45
C THR A 162 -20.86 -8.38 -0.27
N ALA A 163 -19.99 -8.99 -1.06
CA ALA A 163 -19.71 -10.41 -0.98
C ALA A 163 -19.03 -10.79 0.34
N CYS A 164 -18.05 -10.03 0.82
CA CYS A 164 -17.43 -10.28 2.12
C CYS A 164 -18.46 -10.20 3.25
N GLY A 165 -19.31 -9.17 3.26
CA GLY A 165 -20.36 -9.03 4.25
C GLY A 165 -21.34 -10.20 4.24
N LEU A 166 -21.83 -10.58 3.06
CA LEU A 166 -22.74 -11.72 2.89
C LEU A 166 -22.08 -13.04 3.31
N LEU A 167 -20.85 -13.32 2.91
CA LEU A 167 -20.14 -14.53 3.32
C LEU A 167 -19.90 -14.55 4.82
N THR A 168 -19.54 -13.42 5.44
CA THR A 168 -19.37 -13.33 6.89
C THR A 168 -20.66 -13.68 7.65
N ASP A 169 -21.83 -13.27 7.14
CA ASP A 169 -23.13 -13.62 7.73
C ASP A 169 -23.53 -15.09 7.47
N ILE A 170 -23.15 -15.66 6.33
CA ILE A 170 -23.54 -17.01 5.90
C ILE A 170 -22.61 -18.09 6.48
N LEU A 171 -21.31 -17.81 6.62
CA LEU A 171 -20.29 -18.78 7.03
C LEU A 171 -20.65 -19.59 8.28
N PRO A 172 -21.19 -19.00 9.36
CA PRO A 172 -21.57 -19.75 10.55
C PRO A 172 -22.64 -20.82 10.29
N ARG A 173 -23.40 -20.74 9.19
CA ARG A 173 -24.37 -21.77 8.79
C ARG A 173 -23.73 -22.98 8.12
N TRP A 174 -22.52 -22.83 7.57
CA TRP A 174 -21.78 -23.89 6.89
C TRP A 174 -20.67 -24.47 7.76
N ALA A 175 -20.02 -23.63 8.55
CA ALA A 175 -18.96 -23.99 9.48
C ALA A 175 -19.26 -23.32 10.83
N ASP A 176 -20.06 -24.00 11.65
CA ASP A 176 -20.29 -23.55 13.02
C ASP A 176 -19.14 -24.01 13.91
N PHE A 177 -18.63 -23.07 14.70
CA PHE A 177 -17.61 -23.34 15.70
C PHE A 177 -18.28 -23.37 17.06
N SER A 178 -18.24 -24.50 17.73
CA SER A 178 -18.84 -24.67 19.07
C SER A 178 -18.22 -23.71 20.10
N HIS A 179 -16.91 -23.49 20.03
CA HIS A 179 -16.21 -22.53 20.88
C HIS A 179 -14.96 -22.00 20.18
N ILE A 180 -14.77 -20.67 20.19
CA ILE A 180 -13.52 -20.03 19.74
C ILE A 180 -13.02 -19.10 20.85
N ALA A 181 -11.78 -19.34 21.29
CA ALA A 181 -11.13 -18.49 22.27
C ALA A 181 -10.88 -17.07 21.69
N PRO A 182 -11.16 -15.98 22.42
CA PRO A 182 -10.99 -14.62 21.90
C PRO A 182 -9.57 -14.30 21.41
N LEU A 183 -8.54 -14.85 22.08
CA LEU A 183 -7.15 -14.70 21.63
C LEU A 183 -6.91 -15.37 20.28
N TYR A 184 -7.45 -16.57 20.06
CA TYR A 184 -7.34 -17.25 18.77
C TYR A 184 -8.02 -16.43 17.68
N SER A 185 -9.22 -15.89 17.96
CA SER A 185 -9.93 -15.04 17.02
C SER A 185 -9.18 -13.76 16.68
N ALA A 186 -8.53 -13.13 17.66
CA ALA A 186 -7.69 -11.97 17.43
C ALA A 186 -6.50 -12.30 16.50
N LEU A 187 -5.78 -13.39 16.78
CA LEU A 187 -4.58 -13.76 16.01
C LEU A 187 -4.95 -14.25 14.61
N VAL A 188 -5.83 -15.24 14.50
CA VAL A 188 -6.19 -15.88 13.22
C VAL A 188 -7.11 -14.98 12.40
N GLY A 189 -8.13 -14.39 13.03
CA GLY A 189 -9.01 -13.43 12.35
C GLY A 189 -8.23 -12.23 11.84
N GLY A 190 -7.29 -11.69 12.64
CA GLY A 190 -6.42 -10.58 12.26
C GLY A 190 -5.51 -10.93 11.08
N ALA A 191 -4.86 -12.10 11.13
CA ALA A 191 -3.97 -12.55 10.07
C ALA A 191 -4.71 -12.80 8.75
N LEU A 192 -5.84 -13.52 8.79
CA LEU A 192 -6.66 -13.80 7.61
C LEU A 192 -7.25 -12.52 7.01
N SER A 193 -7.79 -11.63 7.86
CA SER A 193 -8.30 -10.34 7.38
C SER A 193 -7.19 -9.50 6.73
N GLY A 194 -5.99 -9.49 7.30
CA GLY A 194 -4.82 -8.81 6.73
C GLY A 194 -4.40 -9.39 5.37
N LEU A 195 -4.37 -10.71 5.24
CA LEU A 195 -4.08 -11.39 3.96
C LEU A 195 -5.14 -11.08 2.90
N GLY A 196 -6.42 -11.13 3.28
CA GLY A 196 -7.52 -10.78 2.40
C GLY A 196 -7.43 -9.34 1.90
N ILE A 197 -7.15 -8.38 2.79
CA ILE A 197 -6.91 -6.98 2.42
C ILE A 197 -5.74 -6.86 1.43
N LEU A 198 -4.65 -7.59 1.64
CA LEU A 198 -3.50 -7.56 0.73
C LEU A 198 -3.87 -8.06 -0.68
N PHE A 199 -4.68 -9.12 -0.78
CA PHE A 199 -5.17 -9.60 -2.06
C PHE A 199 -6.07 -8.56 -2.76
N PHE A 200 -6.96 -7.88 -2.02
CA PHE A 200 -7.74 -6.78 -2.59
C PHE A 200 -6.86 -5.64 -3.11
N ILE A 201 -5.82 -5.24 -2.36
CA ILE A 201 -4.88 -4.20 -2.79
C ILE A 201 -4.22 -4.57 -4.13
N ARG A 202 -3.78 -5.83 -4.29
CA ARG A 202 -3.16 -6.32 -5.53
C ARG A 202 -4.10 -6.26 -6.75
N HIS A 203 -5.39 -6.48 -6.52
CA HIS A 203 -6.43 -6.46 -7.55
C HIS A 203 -7.16 -5.11 -7.68
N ARG A 204 -6.58 -4.04 -7.11
CA ARG A 204 -7.16 -2.67 -7.13
C ARG A 204 -8.60 -2.64 -6.62
N ALA A 205 -8.84 -3.25 -5.47
CA ALA A 205 -10.09 -3.19 -4.73
C ALA A 205 -9.83 -2.84 -3.26
N SER A 206 -10.88 -2.49 -2.52
CA SER A 206 -10.80 -2.19 -1.10
C SER A 206 -11.96 -2.81 -0.31
N LEU A 207 -11.76 -3.01 0.99
CA LEU A 207 -12.81 -3.40 1.95
C LEU A 207 -13.28 -2.22 2.81
N GLY A 208 -12.77 -1.01 2.55
CA GLY A 208 -13.12 0.16 3.34
C GLY A 208 -12.87 1.48 2.64
N GLY A 209 -13.77 2.42 2.88
CA GLY A 209 -13.73 3.77 2.35
C GLY A 209 -12.79 4.74 3.06
N ILE A 210 -12.43 4.52 4.33
CA ILE A 210 -11.62 5.50 5.10
C ILE A 210 -10.23 5.69 4.50
N GLY A 211 -9.59 4.66 3.96
CA GLY A 211 -8.31 4.82 3.27
C GLY A 211 -8.42 5.72 2.02
N ILE A 212 -9.49 5.57 1.25
CA ILE A 212 -9.79 6.42 0.08
C ILE A 212 -10.04 7.85 0.53
N LEU A 213 -10.80 8.02 1.61
CA LEU A 213 -11.05 9.33 2.21
C LEU A 213 -9.75 9.97 2.72
N ALA A 214 -8.89 9.22 3.40
CA ALA A 214 -7.61 9.69 3.91
C ALA A 214 -6.69 10.19 2.79
N VAL A 215 -6.58 9.43 1.69
CA VAL A 215 -5.84 9.85 0.49
C VAL A 215 -6.48 11.07 -0.18
N TYR A 216 -7.82 11.14 -0.20
CA TYR A 216 -8.55 12.31 -0.69
C TYR A 216 -8.22 13.57 0.14
N LEU A 217 -8.25 13.46 1.47
CA LEU A 217 -7.87 14.55 2.39
C LEU A 217 -6.41 14.94 2.23
N GLN A 218 -5.52 13.98 2.00
CA GLN A 218 -4.11 14.26 1.74
C GLN A 218 -3.93 15.09 0.48
N ARG A 219 -4.58 14.72 -0.63
CA ARG A 219 -4.45 15.44 -1.91
C ARG A 219 -5.15 16.80 -1.91
N THR A 220 -6.24 16.96 -1.16
CA THR A 220 -7.02 18.20 -1.16
C THR A 220 -6.61 19.20 -0.08
N ARG A 221 -6.21 18.71 1.10
CA ARG A 221 -5.94 19.53 2.30
C ARG A 221 -4.51 19.39 2.82
N GLY A 222 -3.68 18.55 2.20
CA GLY A 222 -2.29 18.30 2.62
C GLY A 222 -2.15 17.47 3.91
N TRP A 223 -3.23 16.89 4.42
CA TRP A 223 -3.20 16.12 5.67
C TRP A 223 -2.50 14.78 5.46
N SER A 224 -1.73 14.31 6.45
CA SER A 224 -1.13 12.97 6.36
C SER A 224 -2.22 11.90 6.38
N ALA A 225 -2.34 11.10 5.32
CA ALA A 225 -3.34 10.02 5.22
C ALA A 225 -3.23 9.03 6.39
N GLY A 226 -2.00 8.70 6.82
CA GLY A 226 -1.76 7.85 7.99
C GLY A 226 -2.31 8.45 9.28
N LYS A 227 -2.15 9.78 9.49
CA LYS A 227 -2.72 10.44 10.68
C LYS A 227 -4.24 10.43 10.68
N VAL A 228 -4.88 10.62 9.51
CA VAL A 228 -6.35 10.57 9.38
C VAL A 228 -6.85 9.16 9.70
N GLN A 229 -6.21 8.13 9.14
CA GLN A 229 -6.54 6.73 9.41
C GLN A 229 -6.37 6.39 10.90
N MET A 230 -5.22 6.73 11.50
CA MET A 230 -4.96 6.48 12.92
C MET A 230 -5.93 7.23 13.84
N SER A 231 -6.33 8.45 13.48
CA SER A 231 -7.30 9.21 14.26
C SER A 231 -8.68 8.56 14.21
N PHE A 232 -9.10 8.08 13.03
CA PHE A 232 -10.36 7.34 12.87
C PHE A 232 -10.34 6.04 13.67
N ASP A 233 -9.30 5.23 13.53
CA ASP A 233 -9.17 3.96 14.23
C ASP A 233 -9.08 4.14 15.76
N ALA A 234 -8.42 5.20 16.23
CA ALA A 234 -8.40 5.55 17.65
C ALA A 234 -9.79 5.97 18.17
N CYS A 235 -10.50 6.83 17.45
CA CYS A 235 -11.87 7.21 17.81
C CYS A 235 -12.81 6.00 17.83
N LEU A 236 -12.65 5.09 16.86
CA LEU A 236 -13.40 3.85 16.78
C LEU A 236 -13.12 2.94 17.98
N MET A 237 -11.85 2.81 18.39
CA MET A 237 -11.46 2.03 19.56
C MET A 237 -11.99 2.64 20.87
N VAL A 238 -12.06 3.97 20.97
CA VAL A 238 -12.71 4.65 22.10
C VAL A 238 -14.21 4.37 22.10
N ALA A 239 -14.88 4.47 20.95
CA ALA A 239 -16.29 4.12 20.81
C ALA A 239 -16.56 2.64 21.18
N ALA A 240 -15.61 1.75 20.92
CA ALA A 240 -15.69 0.34 21.26
C ALA A 240 -15.90 0.05 22.75
N PHE A 241 -15.33 0.84 23.64
CA PHE A 241 -15.49 0.66 25.09
C PHE A 241 -16.93 0.89 25.57
N PHE A 242 -17.77 1.58 24.80
CA PHE A 242 -19.18 1.79 25.12
C PHE A 242 -20.09 0.64 24.66
N VAL A 243 -19.60 -0.23 23.78
CA VAL A 243 -20.40 -1.31 23.16
C VAL A 243 -19.88 -2.70 23.54
N LEU A 244 -18.56 -2.87 23.63
CA LEU A 244 -17.91 -4.15 23.93
C LEU A 244 -17.35 -4.14 25.35
N SER A 245 -17.23 -5.33 25.95
CA SER A 245 -16.52 -5.47 27.23
C SER A 245 -15.03 -5.11 27.07
N PRO A 246 -14.36 -4.56 28.10
CA PRO A 246 -12.96 -4.15 28.02
C PRO A 246 -12.02 -5.25 27.52
N SER A 247 -12.25 -6.50 27.91
CA SER A 247 -11.47 -7.65 27.44
C SER A 247 -11.58 -7.84 25.92
N LYS A 248 -12.79 -7.72 25.35
CA LYS A 248 -13.00 -7.82 23.89
C LYS A 248 -12.35 -6.67 23.14
N VAL A 249 -12.33 -5.47 23.72
CA VAL A 249 -11.63 -4.31 23.13
C VAL A 249 -10.12 -4.58 23.07
N MET A 250 -9.52 -5.14 24.14
CA MET A 250 -8.11 -5.53 24.14
C MET A 250 -7.80 -6.61 23.09
N TYR A 251 -8.62 -7.64 22.97
CA TYR A 251 -8.45 -8.66 21.93
C TYR A 251 -8.64 -8.08 20.51
N SER A 252 -9.56 -7.13 20.32
CA SER A 252 -9.75 -6.42 19.06
C SER A 252 -8.52 -5.59 18.69
N ALA A 253 -7.90 -4.92 19.68
CA ALA A 253 -6.65 -4.19 19.49
C ALA A 253 -5.50 -5.13 19.10
N ILE A 254 -5.37 -6.30 19.75
CA ILE A 254 -4.39 -7.33 19.36
C ILE A 254 -4.64 -7.77 17.91
N GLY A 255 -5.89 -8.05 17.53
CA GLY A 255 -6.23 -8.46 16.17
C GLY A 255 -5.93 -7.38 15.12
N ALA A 256 -6.18 -6.12 15.45
CA ALA A 256 -5.81 -4.98 14.61
C ALA A 256 -4.29 -4.84 14.45
N VAL A 257 -3.51 -5.10 15.51
CA VAL A 257 -2.04 -5.15 15.44
C VAL A 257 -1.58 -6.29 14.54
N VAL A 258 -2.12 -7.50 14.69
CA VAL A 258 -1.74 -8.65 13.83
C VAL A 258 -2.07 -8.36 12.36
N LEU A 259 -3.27 -7.84 12.08
CA LEU A 259 -3.65 -7.40 10.74
C LEU A 259 -2.63 -6.39 10.19
N SER A 260 -2.27 -5.39 10.98
CA SER A 260 -1.31 -4.35 10.60
C SER A 260 0.10 -4.93 10.38
N LEU A 261 0.54 -5.91 11.17
CA LEU A 261 1.80 -6.61 10.98
C LEU A 261 1.81 -7.40 9.68
N VAL A 262 0.72 -8.11 9.36
CA VAL A 262 0.58 -8.82 8.08
C VAL A 262 0.71 -7.83 6.93
N LEU A 263 0.02 -6.69 6.98
CA LEU A 263 0.18 -5.65 5.97
C LEU A 263 1.61 -5.13 5.95
N MET A 264 2.21 -4.75 7.07
CA MET A 264 3.56 -4.20 7.13
C MET A 264 4.63 -5.15 6.54
N PHE A 265 4.56 -6.44 6.84
CA PHE A 265 5.56 -7.40 6.37
C PHE A 265 5.35 -7.83 4.91
N ASN A 266 4.10 -7.90 4.45
CA ASN A 266 3.77 -8.40 3.11
C ASN A 266 3.55 -7.28 2.08
N HIS A 267 3.22 -6.07 2.52
CA HIS A 267 3.05 -4.90 1.67
C HIS A 267 4.34 -4.07 1.64
N ARG A 268 5.25 -4.40 0.72
CA ARG A 268 6.41 -3.53 0.43
C ARG A 268 6.05 -2.48 -0.64
N PRO A 269 6.12 -1.17 -0.31
CA PRO A 269 5.94 -0.11 -1.30
C PRO A 269 7.00 -0.26 -2.41
N GLY A 270 6.58 -0.45 -3.66
CA GLY A 270 7.45 -0.41 -4.83
C GLY A 270 7.78 -1.74 -5.53
N ARG A 271 7.37 -2.91 -5.01
CA ARG A 271 7.65 -4.21 -5.68
C ARG A 271 6.41 -5.04 -6.04
N TYR A 272 5.23 -4.68 -5.51
CA TYR A 272 3.97 -5.44 -5.70
C TYR A 272 2.78 -4.59 -6.15
N MET A 273 3.02 -3.32 -6.46
CA MET A 273 2.22 -2.68 -7.50
C MET A 273 2.73 -3.34 -8.77
N GLY A 274 1.90 -4.02 -9.55
CA GLY A 274 2.31 -4.47 -10.88
C GLY A 274 2.83 -3.25 -11.64
N VAL A 275 4.16 -3.15 -11.71
CA VAL A 275 4.93 -2.25 -12.56
C VAL A 275 5.42 -3.13 -13.68
#